data_AF-A0A059EXS8-F1
#
_entry.id   AF-A0A059EXS8-F1
#
_cell.length_a   1.000
_cell.length_b   1.000
_cell.length_c   1.000
_cell.angle_alpha   90.00
_cell.angle_beta   90.00
_cell.angle_gamma   90.00
#
_symmetry.space_group_name_H-M   'P 1'
#
loop_
_entity.id
_entity.type
_entity.pdbx_description
1 polymer ?
#
loop_
_entity_poly.entity_id
_entity_poly.type
_entity_poly.pdbx_seq_one_letter_code
_entity_poly.pdbx_strand_id
1 'polypeptide(L)'
;MIPNRKAETLAEIFSIYLKEGTILKTDGYPSYPNASAISNFEHKIVNHNKSFVAIDGTHTNLIECVWSHFKTLYRSKHGLYKHKLVNFIAEFN
;
A
#
# COMPACT_ATOMS: atom_id res chain seq x y z
N MET A 1 5.73 -9.57 -8.08
CA MET A 1 6.47 -9.24 -6.85
C MET A 1 7.32 -8.03 -7.11
N ILE A 2 7.48 -7.13 -6.14
CA ILE A 2 8.38 -5.98 -6.26
C ILE A 2 9.80 -6.38 -5.86
N PRO A 3 10.85 -5.86 -6.52
CA PRO A 3 12.23 -6.25 -6.26
C PRO A 3 12.78 -5.69 -4.94
N ASN A 4 12.34 -4.49 -4.54
CA ASN A 4 12.71 -3.84 -3.29
C ASN A 4 11.68 -2.75 -2.94
N ARG A 5 11.85 -2.10 -1.78
CA ARG A 5 10.97 -1.01 -1.28
C ARG A 5 11.65 0.37 -1.30
N LYS A 6 12.69 0.55 -2.11
CA LYS A 6 13.36 1.85 -2.25
C LYS A 6 12.42 2.84 -2.93
N ALA A 7 12.68 4.12 -2.70
CA ALA A 7 11.83 5.20 -3.18
C ALA A 7 11.70 5.18 -4.71
N GLU A 8 12.77 4.87 -5.44
CA GLU A 8 12.80 4.84 -6.91
C GLU A 8 11.90 3.73 -7.46
N THR A 9 12.00 2.51 -6.88
CA THR A 9 11.15 1.39 -7.26
C THR A 9 9.68 1.67 -6.95
N LEU A 10 9.39 2.32 -5.81
CA LEU A 10 8.01 2.69 -5.47
C LEU A 10 7.48 3.81 -6.38
N ALA A 11 8.30 4.80 -6.72
CA ALA A 11 7.93 5.88 -7.63
C ALA A 11 7.58 5.34 -9.03
N GLU A 12 8.38 4.41 -9.56
CA GLU A 12 8.09 3.74 -10.83
C GLU A 12 6.73 3.02 -10.79
N ILE A 13 6.45 2.30 -9.70
CA ILE A 13 5.16 1.63 -9.50
C ILE A 13 4.02 2.66 -9.44
N PHE A 14 4.18 3.77 -8.71
CA PHE A 14 3.17 4.81 -8.64
C PHE A 14 2.87 5.38 -10.03
N SER A 15 3.88 5.71 -10.81
CA SER A 15 3.72 6.22 -12.18
C SER A 15 3.06 5.23 -13.14
N ILE A 16 3.26 3.92 -12.95
CA ILE A 16 2.64 2.88 -13.80
C ILE A 16 1.15 2.70 -13.46
N TYR A 17 0.79 2.71 -12.17
CA TYR A 17 -0.53 2.26 -11.72
C TYR A 17 -1.48 3.38 -11.27
N LEU A 18 -0.97 4.57 -10.98
CA LEU A 18 -1.79 5.71 -10.54
C LEU A 18 -1.99 6.68 -11.70
N LYS A 19 -3.19 7.27 -11.76
CA LYS A 19 -3.49 8.34 -12.73
C LYS A 19 -3.02 9.68 -12.18
N GLU A 20 -2.57 10.57 -13.05
CA GLU A 20 -2.24 11.96 -12.68
C GLU A 20 -3.39 12.61 -11.89
N GLY A 21 -3.03 13.38 -10.86
CA GLY A 21 -3.99 13.99 -9.93
C GLY A 21 -4.53 13.05 -8.83
N THR A 22 -4.11 11.79 -8.79
CA THR A 22 -4.43 10.89 -7.66
C THR A 22 -3.76 11.39 -6.37
N ILE A 23 -4.51 11.38 -5.26
CA ILE A 23 -3.96 11.66 -3.93
C ILE A 23 -3.49 10.35 -3.31
N LEU A 24 -2.19 10.25 -3.04
CA LEU A 24 -1.60 9.12 -2.36
C LEU A 24 -1.84 9.26 -0.84
N LYS A 25 -2.44 8.24 -0.22
CA LYS A 25 -2.64 8.18 1.24
C LYS A 25 -1.92 6.93 1.78
N THR A 26 -0.92 7.12 2.63
CA THR A 26 -0.15 6.00 3.21
C THR A 26 0.11 6.18 4.69
N ASP A 27 0.64 5.13 5.32
CA ASP A 27 1.32 5.25 6.61
C ASP A 27 2.64 6.04 6.50
N GLY A 28 3.35 6.16 7.62
CA GLY A 28 4.63 6.85 7.74
C GLY A 28 5.86 6.06 7.29
N TYR A 29 5.76 5.08 6.38
CA TYR A 29 6.95 4.36 5.91
C TYR A 29 7.96 5.31 5.23
N PRO A 30 9.26 5.28 5.58
CA PRO A 30 10.22 6.33 5.20
C PRO A 30 10.43 6.54 3.69
N SER A 31 10.16 5.53 2.86
CA SER A 31 10.37 5.65 1.41
C SER A 31 9.22 6.33 0.67
N TYR A 32 8.02 6.38 1.24
CA TYR A 32 6.86 6.96 0.55
C TYR A 32 7.00 8.45 0.23
N PRO A 33 7.47 9.33 1.15
CA PRO A 33 7.59 10.75 0.85
C PRO A 33 8.53 11.06 -0.32
N ASN A 34 9.66 10.33 -0.41
CA ASN A 34 10.58 10.52 -1.54
C ASN A 34 10.02 9.90 -2.82
N ALA A 35 9.34 8.75 -2.72
CA ALA A 35 8.70 8.11 -3.88
C ALA A 35 7.61 9.00 -4.48
N SER A 36 6.75 9.63 -3.66
CA SER A 36 5.71 10.54 -4.12
C SER A 36 6.27 11.81 -4.73
N ALA A 37 7.38 12.34 -4.20
CA ALA A 37 8.07 13.48 -4.77
C ALA A 37 8.64 13.16 -6.17
N ILE A 38 9.32 12.01 -6.33
CA ILE A 38 9.86 11.57 -7.63
C ILE A 38 8.75 11.37 -8.67
N SER A 39 7.60 10.84 -8.25
CA SER A 39 6.46 10.53 -9.13
C SER A 39 5.43 11.66 -9.24
N ASN A 40 5.71 12.83 -8.64
CA ASN A 40 4.87 14.03 -8.69
C ASN A 40 3.41 13.82 -8.23
N PHE A 41 3.20 13.05 -7.15
CA PHE A 41 1.89 12.84 -6.54
C PHE A 41 1.71 13.64 -5.25
N GLU A 42 0.51 14.18 -5.05
CA GLU A 42 0.10 14.71 -3.74
C GLU A 42 0.10 13.56 -2.73
N HIS A 43 0.80 13.73 -1.61
CA HIS A 43 0.96 12.69 -0.60
C HIS A 43 0.47 13.13 0.77
N LYS A 44 -0.45 12.35 1.32
CA LYS A 44 -0.95 12.48 2.69
C LYS A 44 -0.47 11.30 3.54
N ILE A 45 0.10 11.63 4.68
CA ILE A 45 0.75 10.66 5.58
C ILE A 45 -0.06 10.54 6.87
N VAL A 46 -0.41 9.30 7.22
CA VAL A 46 -0.92 8.95 8.54
C VAL A 46 0.27 8.58 9.43
N ASN A 47 0.57 9.44 10.40
CA ASN A 47 1.63 9.17 11.36
C ASN A 47 1.08 8.36 12.55
N HIS A 48 1.20 7.04 12.48
CA HIS A 48 0.73 6.12 13.54
C HIS A 48 1.45 6.25 14.88
N ASN A 49 2.57 6.98 14.97
CA ASN A 49 3.16 7.34 16.27
C ASN A 49 2.38 8.46 16.98
N LYS A 50 1.50 9.15 16.25
CA LYS A 50 0.69 10.26 16.77
C LYS A 50 -0.79 9.91 16.82
N SER A 51 -1.34 9.38 15.73
CA SER A 51 -2.77 9.07 15.63
C SER A 51 -3.07 8.04 14.54
N PHE A 52 -4.23 7.39 14.63
CA PHE A 52 -4.75 6.48 13.59
C PHE A 52 -5.49 7.22 12.47
N VAL A 53 -5.92 8.46 12.73
CA VAL A 53 -6.56 9.36 11.78
C VAL A 53 -5.83 10.70 11.88
N ALA A 54 -5.35 11.22 10.74
CA ALA A 54 -4.72 12.53 10.69
C ALA A 54 -5.73 13.65 10.99
N ILE A 55 -5.23 14.85 11.31
CA ILE A 55 -6.09 15.98 11.68
C ILE A 55 -7.04 16.41 10.57
N ASP A 56 -6.67 16.16 9.31
CA ASP A 56 -7.48 16.45 8.13
C ASP A 56 -8.46 15.30 7.77
N GLY A 57 -8.58 14.29 8.64
CA GLY A 57 -9.41 13.10 8.42
C GLY A 57 -8.76 12.01 7.58
N THR A 58 -7.51 12.17 7.12
CA THR A 58 -6.82 11.12 6.35
C THR A 58 -6.57 9.88 7.21
N HIS A 59 -6.91 8.70 6.69
CA HIS A 59 -6.69 7.41 7.35
C HIS A 59 -6.41 6.30 6.33
N THR A 60 -5.81 5.19 6.79
CA THR A 60 -5.51 3.98 6.01
C THR A 60 -6.41 2.78 6.34
N ASN A 61 -7.46 3.00 7.13
CA ASN A 61 -8.34 1.94 7.67
C ASN A 61 -8.89 0.97 6.62
N LEU A 62 -9.30 1.47 5.45
CA LEU A 62 -9.88 0.64 4.39
C LEU A 62 -8.87 -0.42 3.92
N ILE A 63 -7.65 0.00 3.55
CA ILE A 63 -6.64 -0.92 3.04
C ILE A 63 -6.15 -1.87 4.15
N GLU A 64 -6.06 -1.39 5.40
CA GLU A 64 -5.73 -2.24 6.56
C GLU A 64 -6.78 -3.33 6.81
N CYS A 65 -8.07 -2.98 6.70
CA CYS A 65 -9.18 -3.92 6.82
C CYS A 65 -9.15 -4.98 5.70
N VAL A 66 -8.96 -4.55 4.45
CA VAL A 66 -8.80 -5.45 3.29
C VAL A 66 -7.65 -6.44 3.53
N TRP A 67 -6.49 -5.95 3.99
CA TRP A 67 -5.36 -6.83 4.32
C TRP A 67 -5.65 -7.76 5.50
N SER A 68 -6.46 -7.34 6.47
CA SER A 68 -6.89 -8.20 7.58
C SER A 68 -7.70 -9.40 7.09
N HIS A 69 -8.69 -9.16 6.22
CA HIS A 69 -9.48 -10.22 5.60
C HIS A 69 -8.63 -11.12 4.72
N PHE A 70 -7.78 -10.54 3.86
CA PHE A 70 -6.85 -11.30 3.01
C PHE A 70 -5.97 -12.24 3.84
N LYS A 71 -5.33 -11.72 4.91
CA LYS A 71 -4.47 -12.52 5.80
C LYS A 71 -5.24 -13.63 6.51
N THR A 72 -6.51 -13.38 6.86
CA THR A 72 -7.37 -14.40 7.49
C THR A 72 -7.64 -15.56 6.53
N LEU A 73 -8.04 -15.26 5.29
CA LEU A 73 -8.24 -16.28 4.27
C LEU A 73 -6.94 -17.01 3.94
N TYR A 74 -5.83 -16.28 3.76
CA TYR A 74 -4.52 -16.87 3.51
C TYR A 74 -4.11 -17.88 4.60
N ARG A 75 -4.32 -17.54 5.87
CA ARG A 75 -4.03 -18.43 7.01
C ARG A 75 -4.97 -19.63 7.08
N SER A 76 -6.23 -19.48 6.71
CA SER A 76 -7.20 -20.59 6.64
C SER A 76 -6.79 -21.68 5.65
N LYS A 77 -5.93 -21.35 4.68
CA LYS A 77 -5.35 -22.30 3.72
C LYS A 77 -4.06 -22.98 4.21
N HIS A 78 -3.65 -22.73 5.45
CA HIS A 78 -2.37 -23.20 6.03
C HIS A 78 -1.13 -22.70 5.27
N GLY A 79 -1.25 -21.53 4.63
CA GLY A 79 -0.23 -20.98 3.75
C GLY A 79 -0.38 -21.46 2.31
N LEU A 80 0.22 -20.73 1.38
CA LEU A 80 0.18 -21.06 -0.04
C LEU A 80 1.60 -21.12 -0.59
N TYR A 81 1.81 -21.99 -1.57
CA TYR A 81 3.03 -21.90 -2.37
C TYR A 81 3.10 -20.53 -3.05
N LYS A 82 4.29 -19.94 -3.04
CA LYS A 82 4.53 -18.59 -3.57
C LYS A 82 4.01 -18.39 -5.00
N HIS A 83 4.11 -19.42 -5.85
CA HIS A 83 3.63 -19.38 -7.24
C HIS A 83 2.09 -19.37 -7.35
N LYS A 84 1.35 -19.79 -6.31
CA LYS A 84 -0.11 -19.75 -6.25
C LYS A 84 -0.65 -18.43 -5.68
N LEU A 85 0.21 -17.58 -5.11
CA LEU A 85 -0.20 -16.33 -4.47
C LEU A 85 -0.91 -15.39 -5.45
N VAL A 86 -0.47 -15.34 -6.70
CA VAL A 86 -1.09 -14.48 -7.73
C VAL A 86 -2.52 -14.92 -8.03
N ASN A 87 -2.76 -16.23 -8.19
CA ASN A 87 -4.10 -16.76 -8.42
C ASN A 87 -5.01 -16.50 -7.21
N PHE A 88 -4.48 -16.68 -6.00
CA PHE A 88 -5.23 -16.43 -4.78
C PHE A 88 -5.61 -14.95 -4.59
N ILE A 89 -4.71 -14.02 -4.96
CA ILE A 89 -5.03 -12.59 -4.98
C ILE A 89 -6.11 -12.28 -6.02
N ALA A 90 -6.05 -12.91 -7.20
CA ALA A 90 -7.06 -12.72 -8.24
C ALA A 90 -8.46 -13.21 -7.82
N GLU A 91 -8.55 -14.29 -7.03
CA GLU A 91 -9.80 -14.81 -6.46
C GLU A 91 -10.36 -13.94 -5.32
N PHE A 92 -9.52 -13.12 -4.68
CA PHE A 92 -9.91 -12.30 -3.53
C PHE A 92 -10.59 -10.97 -3.92
N ASN A 93 -10.57 -10.61 -5.21
CA ASN A 93 -11.15 -9.37 -5.74
C ASN A 93 -12.64 -9.49 -6.09
#